data_AF-A0A1A6C3K8-F1
#
_entry.id   AF-A0A1A6C3K8-F1
#
_cell.length_a   1.000
_cell.length_b   1.000
_cell.length_c   1.000
_cell.angle_alpha   90.00
_cell.angle_beta   90.00
_cell.angle_gamma   90.00
#
_symmetry.space_group_name_H-M   'P 1'
#
loop_
_entity.id
_entity.type
_entity.pdbx_description
1 polymer ?
#
loop_
_entity_poly.entity_id
_entity_poly.type
_entity_poly.pdbx_seq_one_letter_code
_entity_poly.pdbx_strand_id
1 'polypeptide(L)' 'MMRLVTMAGATVGGWLGWDIGQPGGTGMAFALSSAGTLAGVVLGWWLVRRYLE' A
#
# COMPACT_ATOMS: atom_id res chain seq x y z
N MET A 1 -4.62 -16.67 3.64
CA MET A 1 -5.08 -15.29 3.90
C MET A 1 -3.95 -14.26 3.91
N MET A 2 -2.93 -14.40 4.77
CA MET A 2 -1.86 -13.39 4.95
C MET A 2 -1.31 -12.79 3.65
N ARG A 3 -0.76 -13.62 2.76
CA ARG A 3 -0.14 -13.16 1.50
C ARG A 3 -1.10 -12.39 0.59
N LEU A 4 -2.37 -12.81 0.53
CA LEU A 4 -3.35 -12.15 -0.35
C LEU A 4 -3.72 -10.77 0.17
N VAL A 5 -3.92 -10.62 1.48
CA VAL A 5 -4.31 -9.33 2.08
C VAL A 5 -3.13 -8.34 2.06
N THR A 6 -1.90 -8.80 2.29
CA THR A 6 -0.72 -7.93 2.17
C THR A 6 -0.45 -7.52 0.73
N MET A 7 -0.64 -8.41 -0.25
CA MET A 7 -0.54 -8.07 -1.68
C MET A 7 -1.63 -7.08 -2.10
N ALA A 8 -2.88 -7.31 -1.69
CA ALA A 8 -3.98 -6.38 -1.96
C ALA A 8 -3.71 -5.01 -1.35
N GLY A 9 -3.25 -4.96 -0.09
CA GLY A 9 -2.85 -3.73 0.57
C GLY A 9 -1.71 -3.02 -0.16
N ALA A 10 -0.68 -3.76 -0.56
CA ALA A 10 0.44 -3.23 -1.35
C ALA A 10 -0.02 -2.59 -2.66
N THR A 11 -0.87 -3.28 -3.43
CA THR A 11 -1.38 -2.79 -4.71
C THR A 11 -2.25 -1.56 -4.53
N VAL A 12 -3.21 -1.58 -3.61
CA VAL A 12 -4.11 -0.44 -3.36
C VAL A 12 -3.34 0.75 -2.80
N GLY A 13 -2.45 0.52 -1.83
CA GLY A 13 -1.63 1.57 -1.23
C GLY A 13 -0.67 2.20 -2.25
N GLY A 14 -0.04 1.40 -3.10
CA GLY A 14 0.81 1.91 -4.17
C GLY A 14 0.05 2.70 -5.22
N TRP A 15 -1.14 2.25 -5.61
CA TRP A 15 -2.00 2.95 -6.57
C TRP A 15 -2.49 4.29 -6.02
N LEU A 16 -2.98 4.33 -4.78
CA LEU A 16 -3.40 5.57 -4.11
C LEU A 16 -2.23 6.55 -3.94
N GLY A 17 -1.06 6.06 -3.51
CA GLY A 17 0.13 6.90 -3.38
C GLY A 17 0.59 7.50 -4.71
N TRP A 18 0.46 6.74 -5.80
CA TRP A 18 0.73 7.24 -7.13
C TRP A 18 -0.26 8.33 -7.56
N ASP A 19 -1.56 8.06 -7.45
CA ASP A 19 -2.64 8.99 -7.83
C ASP A 19 -2.53 10.33 -7.09
N ILE A 20 -2.25 10.30 -5.78
CA ILE A 20 -2.04 11.49 -4.95
C ILE A 20 -0.74 12.23 -5.34
N GLY A 21 0.30 11.51 -5.73
CA GLY A 21 1.62 12.09 -6.01
C GLY A 21 1.83 12.58 -7.45
N GLN A 22 1.05 12.08 -8.42
CA GLN A 22 1.16 12.49 -9.82
C GLN A 22 1.11 14.01 -10.06
N PRO A 23 0.23 14.79 -9.40
CA PRO A 23 0.19 16.24 -9.57
C PRO A 23 1.49 16.95 -9.16
N GLY A 24 2.27 16.37 -8.24
CA GLY A 24 3.58 16.87 -7.80
C GLY A 24 4.75 16.42 -8.67
N GLY A 25 4.49 15.64 -9.72
CA GLY A 25 5.47 15.10 -10.65
C GLY A 25 5.90 13.66 -10.34
N THR A 26 6.59 13.06 -11.30
CA THR A 26 6.92 11.62 -11.29
C THR A 26 7.72 11.20 -10.05
N GLY A 27 8.67 12.01 -9.58
CA GLY A 27 9.45 11.69 -8.38
C GLY A 27 8.61 11.60 -7.11
N MET A 28 7.66 12.52 -6.95
CA MET A 28 6.73 12.51 -5.81
C MET A 28 5.74 11.34 -5.91
N ALA A 29 5.23 11.05 -7.11
CA ALA A 29 4.38 9.88 -7.37
C ALA A 29 5.09 8.57 -6.99
N PHE A 30 6.36 8.40 -7.35
CA PHE A 30 7.14 7.23 -6.95
C PHE A 30 7.37 7.15 -5.45
N ALA A 31 7.70 8.27 -4.80
CA ALA A 31 7.92 8.30 -3.36
C ALA A 31 6.65 7.93 -2.59
N LEU A 32 5.52 8.55 -2.92
CA LEU A 32 4.24 8.28 -2.28
C LEU A 32 3.70 6.90 -2.60
N SER A 33 3.87 6.40 -3.84
CA SER A 33 3.50 5.03 -4.19
C SER A 33 4.31 4.00 -3.41
N SER A 34 5.62 4.21 -3.26
CA SER A 34 6.48 3.33 -2.46
C SER A 34 6.07 3.32 -0.99
N ALA A 35 5.82 4.50 -0.42
CA ALA A 35 5.34 4.64 0.96
C ALA A 35 3.97 3.99 1.16
N GLY A 36 3.03 4.23 0.25
CA GLY A 36 1.69 3.63 0.27
C GLY A 36 1.73 2.11 0.16
N THR A 37 2.61 1.57 -0.68
CA THR A 37 2.83 0.12 -0.82
C THR A 37 3.28 -0.50 0.52
N LEU A 38 4.29 0.09 1.17
CA LEU A 38 4.78 -0.38 2.47
C LEU A 38 3.70 -0.29 3.54
N ALA A 39 2.99 0.84 3.61
CA ALA A 39 1.87 1.03 4.54
C ALA A 39 0.77 -0.02 4.32
N GLY A 40 0.43 -0.30 3.06
CA GLY A 40 -0.53 -1.32 2.67
C GLY A 40 -0.15 -2.74 3.09
N VAL A 41 1.13 -3.10 2.95
CA VAL A 41 1.64 -4.40 3.45
C VAL A 41 1.51 -4.48 4.98
N VAL A 42 1.92 -3.43 5.70
CA VAL A 42 1.86 -3.42 7.17
C VAL A 42 0.42 -3.50 7.68
N LEU A 43 -0.49 -2.73 7.06
CA LEU A 43 -1.92 -2.78 7.39
C LEU A 43 -2.53 -4.14 7.08
N GLY A 44 -2.23 -4.71 5.91
CA GLY A 44 -2.72 -6.02 5.53
C GLY A 44 -2.23 -7.13 6.47
N TRP A 45 -0.97 -7.04 6.92
CA TRP A 45 -0.41 -7.94 7.91
C TRP A 45 -1.11 -7.82 9.26
N TRP A 46 -1.30 -6.59 9.73
CA TRP A 46 -1.97 -6.31 10.99
C TRP A 46 -3.41 -6.80 11.00
N LEU A 47 -4.14 -6.57 9.90
CA LEU A 47 -5.55 -6.93 9.75
C LEU A 47 -5.73 -8.46 9.77
N VAL A 48 -4.84 -9.20 9.12
CA VAL A 48 -4.87 -10.66 9.15
C VAL A 48 -4.63 -11.18 10.56
N ARG A 49 -3.59 -10.70 11.24
CA ARG A 49 -3.27 -11.15 12.62
C ARG A 49 -4.35 -10.84 13.64
N ARG A 50 -5.15 -9.80 13.40
CA ARG A 50 -6.15 -9.34 14.35
C ARG A 50 -7.51 -10.01 14.15
N TYR A 51 -7.86 -10.37 12.92
CA TYR A 51 -9.24 -10.75 12.56
C TYR A 51 -9.37 -12.03 11.74
N LEU A 52 -8.29 -12.54 11.14
CA LEU A 52 -8.34 -13.67 10.20
C LEU A 52 -7.44 -14.85 10.61
N GLU A 53 -6.64 -14.69 11.67
CA GLU A 53 -5.95 -15.74 12.43
C GLU A 53 -6.63 -15.88 13.80
#